data_AF-Q96B65-F1
#
_entry.id   AF-Q96B65-F1
#
_cell.length_a   1.000
_cell.length_b   1.000
_cell.length_c   1.000
_cell.angle_alpha   90.00
_cell.angle_beta   90.00
_cell.angle_gamma   90.00
#
_symmetry.space_group_name_H-M   'P 1'
#
loop_
_entity.id
_entity.type
_entity.pdbx_description
1 polymer ?
#
loop_
_entity_poly.entity_id
_entity_poly.type
_entity_poly.pdbx_seq_one_letter_code
_entity_poly.pdbx_strand_id
1 'polypeptide(L)'
;MTVEQNVLQQSAAQKHQQTFLNQLREITGINDTQILQQALKDSNGNLELAVAFLTAKNAKTPQQEETTYYQTALPGNDRYISVGSQADTNVIDLTGDDKDDLQRAIALSLAESNRAFRETGITDEEQAISRVLEASIAENKACLKRTPTEVWRDSRNPYDRKRQDKAPVGLKNVGNTCWFSAVIQSLFNLLEFRRLVLNYKPPSNAQDLPRNQKEHRNLPFMRELRYLFALLVGTKRKYVDPSRAVEILKDAFKSNDSQQEWHQDYRKFRETTMYLIIGLENFQRESYIDSLLFLICAYQNNKELLSKGLYRGHDEELISHYRRECLLKLNEQAAELFESGEDREVNNGLIIMNEFIVPFLPLLLVDEMEEKDILAVEDMRNRWCSYLGQEMEPHLQEKLTDFLPKLLDCSMEIKSFHEPPKLPSYSTHELCERFARIMLSLSRTPADGR
;
A
#
# COMPACT_ATOMS: atom_id res chain seq x y z
N MET A 1 42.27 25.99 9.05
CA MET A 1 40.89 25.48 9.02
C MET A 1 40.09 26.21 7.92
N THR A 2 40.60 26.26 6.68
CA THR A 2 40.12 27.22 5.66
C THR A 2 40.19 26.75 4.20
N VAL A 3 40.68 25.53 3.92
CA VAL A 3 40.78 25.03 2.54
C VAL A 3 39.55 24.20 2.15
N GLU A 4 39.05 23.34 3.05
CA GLU A 4 37.88 22.48 2.77
C GLU A 4 36.55 23.27 2.71
N GLN A 5 36.40 24.34 3.50
CA GLN A 5 35.21 25.20 3.43
C GLN A 5 35.11 25.97 2.10
N ASN A 6 36.23 26.40 1.52
CA ASN A 6 36.23 27.10 0.23
C ASN A 6 35.88 26.19 -0.96
N VAL A 7 36.31 24.92 -0.93
CA VAL A 7 35.98 23.92 -1.97
C VAL A 7 34.49 23.54 -1.93
N LEU A 8 33.93 23.37 -0.73
CA LEU A 8 32.50 23.10 -0.56
C LEU A 8 31.63 24.26 -1.03
N GLN A 9 32.04 25.50 -0.75
CA GLN A 9 31.29 26.70 -1.13
C GLN A 9 31.32 26.96 -2.65
N GLN A 10 32.44 26.66 -3.34
CA GLN A 10 32.51 26.71 -4.81
C GLN A 10 31.63 25.64 -5.48
N SER A 11 31.58 24.43 -4.93
CA SER A 11 30.76 23.34 -5.49
C SER A 11 29.26 23.61 -5.38
N ALA A 12 28.82 24.26 -4.30
CA ALA A 12 27.41 24.61 -4.08
C ALA A 12 26.95 25.71 -5.05
N ALA A 13 27.79 26.71 -5.32
CA ALA A 13 27.49 27.79 -6.26
C ALA A 13 27.37 27.28 -7.70
N GLN A 14 28.27 26.39 -8.14
CA GLN A 14 28.19 25.76 -9.47
C GLN A 14 26.94 24.89 -9.63
N LYS A 15 26.56 24.14 -8.59
CA LYS A 15 25.35 23.29 -8.62
C LYS A 15 24.07 24.11 -8.69
N HIS A 16 24.03 25.26 -8.02
CA HIS A 16 22.91 26.20 -8.08
C HIS A 16 22.76 26.82 -9.47
N GLN A 17 23.87 27.25 -10.08
CA GLN A 17 23.89 27.82 -11.43
C GLN A 17 23.43 26.80 -12.48
N GLN A 18 23.86 25.54 -12.38
CA GLN A 18 23.44 24.48 -13.30
C GLN A 18 21.94 24.16 -13.20
N THR A 19 21.38 24.22 -11.98
CA THR A 19 19.95 24.00 -11.75
C THR A 19 19.11 25.10 -12.41
N PHE A 20 19.57 26.35 -12.30
CA PHE A 20 18.93 27.50 -12.93
C PHE A 20 18.93 27.44 -14.46
N LEU A 21 20.06 27.03 -15.08
CA LEU A 21 20.16 26.88 -16.53
C LEU A 21 19.22 25.79 -17.06
N ASN A 22 19.07 24.68 -16.31
CA ASN A 22 18.15 23.61 -16.68
C ASN A 22 16.68 24.08 -16.61
N GLN A 23 16.32 24.84 -15.58
CA GLN A 23 14.98 25.43 -15.46
C GLN A 23 14.69 26.41 -16.59
N LEU A 24 15.64 27.28 -16.97
CA LEU A 24 15.46 28.19 -18.09
C LEU A 24 15.29 27.45 -19.43
N ARG A 25 16.03 26.36 -19.65
CA ARG A 25 15.88 25.49 -20.82
C ARG A 25 14.50 24.85 -20.88
N GLU A 26 14.00 24.35 -19.75
CA GLU A 26 12.68 23.71 -19.66
C GLU A 26 11.54 24.71 -19.88
N ILE A 27 11.66 25.93 -19.36
CA ILE A 27 10.60 26.96 -19.45
C ILE A 27 10.58 27.64 -20.83
N THR A 28 11.74 27.95 -21.41
CA THR A 28 11.84 28.72 -22.66
C THR A 28 11.98 27.86 -23.91
N GLY A 29 12.35 26.58 -23.76
CA GLY A 29 12.64 25.67 -24.88
C GLY A 29 13.94 25.98 -25.63
N ILE A 30 14.77 26.92 -25.16
CA ILE A 30 16.01 27.34 -25.80
C ILE A 30 17.15 26.38 -25.43
N ASN A 31 17.79 25.77 -26.43
CA ASN A 31 18.88 24.80 -26.22
C ASN A 31 20.28 25.44 -26.24
N ASP A 32 20.41 26.70 -26.66
CA ASP A 32 21.69 27.41 -26.70
C ASP A 32 22.15 27.83 -25.29
N THR A 33 23.25 27.25 -24.84
CA THR A 33 23.74 27.42 -23.47
C THR A 33 24.39 28.80 -23.25
N GLN A 34 24.93 29.45 -24.29
CA GLN A 34 25.52 30.79 -24.13
C GLN A 34 24.44 31.86 -23.93
N ILE A 35 23.33 31.73 -24.66
CA ILE A 35 22.18 32.64 -24.54
C ILE A 35 21.55 32.55 -23.14
N LEU A 36 21.40 31.32 -22.60
CA LEU A 36 20.87 31.10 -21.26
C LEU A 36 21.79 31.66 -20.16
N GLN A 37 23.11 31.52 -20.32
CA GLN A 37 24.09 32.08 -19.37
C GLN A 37 24.11 33.60 -19.40
N GLN A 38 23.99 34.21 -20.59
CA GLN A 38 23.92 35.66 -20.73
C GLN A 38 22.64 36.22 -20.09
N ALA A 39 21.49 35.59 -20.31
CA ALA A 39 20.23 36.00 -19.69
C ALA A 39 20.25 35.87 -18.15
N LEU A 40 20.93 34.86 -17.62
CA LEU A 40 21.10 34.68 -16.17
C LEU A 40 22.01 35.76 -15.56
N LYS A 41 23.04 36.18 -16.29
CA LYS A 41 23.95 37.26 -15.88
C LYS A 41 23.24 38.61 -15.90
N ASP A 42 22.45 38.87 -16.95
CA ASP A 42 21.71 40.13 -17.12
C ASP A 42 20.51 40.23 -16.17
N SER A 43 19.96 39.09 -15.70
CA SER A 43 18.89 39.04 -14.70
C SER A 43 19.37 39.00 -13.24
N ASN A 44 20.69 39.01 -13.02
CA ASN A 44 21.33 38.90 -11.70
C ASN A 44 20.80 37.74 -10.84
N GLY A 45 20.53 36.57 -11.47
CA GLY A 45 20.04 35.37 -10.79
C GLY A 45 18.53 35.29 -10.56
N ASN A 46 17.73 36.22 -11.10
CA ASN A 46 16.27 36.13 -11.05
C ASN A 46 15.71 35.34 -12.25
N LEU A 47 14.98 34.25 -11.97
CA LEU A 47 14.46 33.33 -12.99
C LEU A 47 13.38 33.98 -13.86
N GLU A 48 12.45 34.73 -13.28
CA GLU A 48 11.34 35.36 -13.99
C GLU A 48 11.84 36.45 -14.95
N LEU A 49 12.82 37.24 -14.52
CA LEU A 49 13.46 38.25 -15.36
C LEU A 49 14.28 37.62 -16.49
N ALA A 50 15.01 36.51 -16.23
CA ALA A 50 15.74 35.79 -17.27
C ALA A 50 14.79 35.18 -18.32
N VAL A 51 13.68 34.57 -17.89
CA VAL A 51 12.64 34.08 -18.81
C VAL A 51 12.08 35.25 -19.63
N ALA A 52 11.76 36.38 -18.99
CA ALA A 52 11.27 37.57 -19.68
C ALA A 52 12.26 38.08 -20.73
N PHE A 53 13.57 38.16 -20.46
CA PHE A 53 14.58 38.56 -21.44
C PHE A 53 14.68 37.61 -22.64
N LEU A 54 14.56 36.30 -22.38
CA LEU A 54 14.62 35.26 -23.41
C LEU A 54 13.34 35.21 -24.26
N THR A 55 12.18 35.50 -23.67
CA THR A 55 10.89 35.50 -24.36
C THR A 55 10.55 36.85 -25.01
N ALA A 56 11.08 37.96 -24.48
CA ALA A 56 10.81 39.31 -25.01
C ALA A 56 11.48 39.55 -26.36
N LYS A 57 12.58 38.85 -26.68
CA LYS A 57 13.20 38.92 -28.02
C LYS A 57 12.39 38.22 -29.12
N ASN A 58 11.38 37.41 -28.77
CA ASN A 58 10.37 36.92 -29.73
C ASN A 58 9.18 37.88 -29.89
N ALA A 59 9.21 39.04 -29.22
CA ALA A 59 8.20 40.08 -29.32
C ALA A 59 8.80 41.39 -29.86
N LYS A 60 8.76 41.49 -31.20
CA LYS A 60 8.86 42.68 -32.08
C LYS A 60 10.18 42.87 -32.84
N THR A 61 10.06 42.76 -34.17
CA THR A 61 10.74 43.63 -35.14
C THR A 61 9.68 44.48 -35.89
N PRO A 62 10.03 45.69 -36.37
CA PRO A 62 9.13 46.80 -36.68
C PRO A 62 8.65 46.85 -38.15
N GLN A 63 7.54 47.54 -38.38
CA GLN A 63 7.03 47.96 -39.69
C GLN A 63 7.83 49.13 -40.29
N GLN A 64 8.05 49.10 -41.61
CA GLN A 64 7.89 50.21 -42.57
C GLN A 64 7.65 49.60 -43.97
N GLU A 65 6.45 49.76 -44.55
CA GLU A 65 6.09 50.69 -45.67
C GLU A 65 6.54 50.13 -47.04
N GLU A 66 5.75 50.01 -48.11
CA GLU A 66 4.45 50.58 -48.51
C GLU A 66 3.97 49.86 -49.81
N THR A 67 2.65 49.92 -50.11
CA THR A 67 1.96 49.93 -51.44
C THR A 67 2.18 48.79 -52.48
N THR A 68 1.21 48.19 -53.20
CA THR A 68 -0.27 48.09 -53.26
C THR A 68 -0.67 47.13 -54.42
N TYR A 69 -1.95 46.71 -54.46
CA TYR A 69 -2.78 46.23 -55.60
C TYR A 69 -2.79 44.72 -55.99
N TYR A 70 -3.95 44.10 -55.70
CA TYR A 70 -4.66 42.96 -56.33
C TYR A 70 -3.88 41.78 -56.95
N GLN A 71 -4.04 40.57 -56.41
CA GLN A 71 -4.82 39.49 -57.04
C GLN A 71 -4.87 38.21 -56.18
N THR A 72 -6.08 37.68 -56.04
CA THR A 72 -6.43 36.41 -55.42
C THR A 72 -5.99 35.25 -56.33
N ALA A 73 -5.04 34.42 -55.88
CA ALA A 73 -4.98 32.95 -56.08
C ALA A 73 -3.58 32.40 -55.74
N LEU A 74 -3.55 31.58 -54.67
CA LEU A 74 -2.78 30.36 -54.37
C LEU A 74 -2.27 29.55 -55.61
N PRO A 75 -1.41 28.49 -55.51
CA PRO A 75 -1.28 27.54 -54.39
C PRO A 75 0.08 26.81 -54.18
N GLY A 76 0.15 25.99 -53.12
CA GLY A 76 1.11 24.88 -52.96
C GLY A 76 1.08 24.33 -51.53
N ASN A 77 -0.06 23.85 -51.00
CA ASN A 77 -0.75 22.57 -51.23
C ASN A 77 0.05 21.31 -50.86
N ASP A 78 -0.25 20.85 -49.64
CA ASP A 78 -0.45 19.47 -49.22
C ASP A 78 -0.69 18.48 -50.38
N ARG A 79 0.16 17.45 -50.46
CA ARG A 79 -0.04 16.31 -51.34
C ARG A 79 -1.03 15.33 -50.73
N TYR A 80 -2.28 15.46 -51.17
CA TYR A 80 -3.21 14.34 -51.33
C TYR A 80 -2.68 13.41 -52.43
N ILE A 81 -2.71 12.10 -52.18
CA ILE A 81 -2.45 11.08 -53.19
C ILE A 81 -3.59 11.12 -54.20
N SER A 82 -3.29 11.56 -55.42
CA SER A 82 -4.14 11.44 -56.61
C SER A 82 -3.43 10.50 -57.58
N VAL A 83 -4.08 9.40 -57.93
CA VAL A 83 -3.60 8.41 -58.89
C VAL A 83 -3.81 8.97 -60.29
N GLY A 84 -2.84 9.75 -60.76
CA GLY A 84 -2.78 10.28 -62.12
C GLY A 84 -1.79 9.47 -62.95
N SER A 85 -2.31 8.60 -63.81
CA SER A 85 -1.56 7.94 -64.88
C SER A 85 -0.90 9.01 -65.77
N GLN A 86 0.42 9.10 -65.72
CA GLN A 86 1.21 9.66 -66.82
C GLN A 86 2.15 8.55 -67.27
N ALA A 87 1.71 7.86 -68.31
CA ALA A 87 2.54 6.99 -69.11
C ALA A 87 3.67 7.84 -69.71
N ASP A 88 4.90 7.51 -69.35
CA ASP A 88 6.05 7.87 -70.18
C ASP A 88 5.79 7.33 -71.59
N THR A 89 5.88 8.22 -72.55
CA THR A 89 5.80 7.94 -73.98
C THR A 89 6.97 7.06 -74.40
N ASN A 90 6.78 5.75 -74.27
CA ASN A 90 7.32 4.74 -75.17
C ASN A 90 6.14 3.88 -75.60
N VAL A 91 5.39 4.39 -76.58
CA VAL A 91 4.30 3.64 -77.21
C VAL A 91 4.94 2.46 -77.95
N ILE A 92 4.82 1.26 -77.38
CA ILE A 92 5.12 0.02 -78.10
C ILE A 92 3.92 -0.22 -79.03
N ASP A 93 4.16 -0.06 -80.33
CA ASP A 93 3.21 -0.40 -81.38
C ASP A 93 3.15 -1.92 -81.54
N LEU A 94 2.12 -2.55 -80.95
CA LEU A 94 1.89 -4.00 -81.03
C LEU A 94 1.16 -4.43 -82.32
N THR A 95 1.20 -3.62 -83.38
CA THR A 95 0.72 -4.04 -84.72
C THR A 95 1.84 -4.56 -85.64
N GLY A 96 3.09 -4.61 -85.15
CA GLY A 96 4.24 -5.25 -85.80
C GLY A 96 4.57 -6.63 -85.21
N ASP A 97 4.92 -7.58 -86.09
CA ASP A 97 5.14 -9.01 -85.79
C ASP A 97 6.48 -9.32 -85.05
N ASP A 98 6.88 -8.48 -84.08
CA ASP A 98 8.16 -8.62 -83.39
C ASP A 98 7.98 -9.12 -81.94
N LYS A 99 8.31 -10.41 -81.72
CA LYS A 99 8.22 -11.11 -80.42
C LYS A 99 9.06 -10.50 -79.29
N ASP A 100 10.04 -9.65 -79.63
CA ASP A 100 10.96 -9.05 -78.67
C ASP A 100 10.29 -7.98 -77.79
N ASP A 101 9.26 -7.30 -78.28
CA ASP A 101 8.60 -6.22 -77.54
C ASP A 101 7.66 -6.74 -76.44
N LEU A 102 7.03 -7.90 -76.65
CA LEU A 102 6.26 -8.58 -75.61
C LEU A 102 7.17 -9.09 -74.49
N GLN A 103 8.34 -9.66 -74.83
CA GLN A 103 9.33 -10.08 -73.84
C GLN A 103 9.93 -8.88 -73.09
N ARG A 104 10.11 -7.74 -73.76
CA ARG A 104 10.56 -6.50 -73.13
C ARG A 104 9.51 -5.92 -72.18
N ALA A 105 8.24 -5.95 -72.55
CA ALA A 105 7.14 -5.52 -71.68
C ALA A 105 7.01 -6.42 -70.42
N ILE A 106 7.14 -7.74 -70.58
CA ILE A 106 7.14 -8.69 -69.45
C ILE A 106 8.35 -8.46 -68.53
N ALA A 107 9.54 -8.23 -69.09
CA ALA A 107 10.75 -7.95 -68.31
C ALA A 107 10.65 -6.63 -67.52
N LEU A 108 10.08 -5.58 -68.12
CA LEU A 108 9.85 -4.30 -67.45
C LEU A 108 8.82 -4.43 -66.32
N SER A 109 7.73 -5.18 -66.54
CA SER A 109 6.72 -5.44 -65.50
C SER A 109 7.26 -6.28 -64.32
N LEU A 110 8.14 -7.25 -64.59
CA LEU A 110 8.83 -8.04 -63.55
C LEU A 110 9.86 -7.20 -62.77
N ALA A 111 10.53 -6.24 -63.42
CA ALA A 111 11.46 -5.33 -62.75
C ALA A 111 10.73 -4.31 -61.85
N GLU A 112 9.56 -3.82 -62.28
CA GLU A 112 8.71 -2.92 -61.51
C GLU A 112 8.06 -3.64 -60.31
N SER A 113 7.60 -4.88 -60.49
CA SER A 113 7.12 -5.74 -59.40
C SER A 113 8.21 -6.04 -58.36
N ASN A 114 9.45 -6.29 -58.79
CA ASN A 114 10.58 -6.52 -57.88
C ASN A 114 11.07 -5.25 -57.16
N ARG A 115 10.83 -4.06 -57.70
CA ARG A 115 11.05 -2.78 -56.98
C ARG A 115 9.97 -2.55 -55.93
N ALA A 116 8.70 -2.75 -56.29
CA ALA A 116 7.57 -2.66 -55.36
C ALA A 116 7.70 -3.67 -54.20
N PHE A 117 8.20 -4.88 -54.47
CA PHE A 117 8.42 -5.91 -53.44
C PHE A 117 9.59 -5.61 -52.49
N ARG A 118 10.58 -4.80 -52.91
CA ARG A 118 11.67 -4.35 -52.04
C ARG A 118 11.33 -3.11 -51.21
N GLU A 119 10.34 -2.33 -51.64
CA GLU A 119 9.86 -1.13 -50.93
C GLU A 119 8.67 -1.39 -49.98
N THR A 120 8.08 -2.58 -49.99
CA THR A 120 7.17 -3.07 -48.92
C THR A 120 7.89 -3.83 -47.81
N GLY A 121 9.16 -3.51 -47.56
CA GLY A 121 9.77 -3.76 -46.25
C GLY A 121 9.21 -2.72 -45.28
N ILE A 122 8.79 -3.14 -44.08
CA ILE A 122 8.22 -2.25 -43.05
C ILE A 122 9.09 -1.00 -42.95
N THR A 123 8.54 0.17 -43.32
CA THR A 123 9.29 1.42 -43.28
C THR A 123 9.77 1.67 -41.84
N ASP A 124 10.95 2.29 -41.66
CA ASP A 124 11.49 2.59 -40.32
C ASP A 124 10.49 3.38 -39.47
N GLU A 125 9.63 4.16 -40.14
CA GLU A 125 8.52 4.92 -39.57
C GLU A 125 7.40 4.01 -39.07
N GLU A 126 6.92 3.03 -39.87
CA GLU A 126 5.92 2.07 -39.43
C GLU A 126 6.44 1.12 -38.34
N GLN A 127 7.72 0.77 -38.37
CA GLN A 127 8.38 0.01 -37.32
C GLN A 127 8.54 0.83 -36.03
N ALA A 128 8.77 2.14 -36.14
CA ALA A 128 8.80 3.04 -34.99
C ALA A 128 7.39 3.24 -34.40
N ILE A 129 6.37 3.41 -35.24
CA ILE A 129 4.97 3.49 -34.81
C ILE A 129 4.55 2.20 -34.11
N SER A 130 4.89 1.04 -34.68
CA SER A 130 4.61 -0.26 -34.08
C SER A 130 5.32 -0.44 -32.74
N ARG A 131 6.59 -0.03 -32.63
CA ARG A 131 7.35 -0.06 -31.36
C ARG A 131 6.74 0.84 -30.29
N VAL A 132 6.30 2.04 -30.66
CA VAL A 132 5.65 2.99 -29.73
C VAL A 132 4.28 2.44 -29.29
N LEU A 133 3.52 1.87 -30.21
CA LEU A 133 2.22 1.26 -29.92
C LEU A 133 2.36 0.01 -29.04
N GLU A 134 3.33 -0.85 -29.32
CA GLU A 134 3.66 -2.01 -28.49
C GLU A 134 4.16 -1.60 -27.11
N ALA A 135 4.99 -0.56 -26.99
CA ALA A 135 5.41 -0.02 -25.70
C ALA A 135 4.20 0.53 -24.90
N SER A 136 3.26 1.20 -25.57
CA SER A 136 2.02 1.70 -24.95
C SER A 136 1.08 0.56 -24.53
N ILE A 137 0.96 -0.50 -25.35
CA ILE A 137 0.16 -1.69 -25.04
C ILE A 137 0.83 -2.52 -23.94
N ALA A 138 2.15 -2.64 -23.92
CA ALA A 138 2.90 -3.31 -22.86
C ALA A 138 2.79 -2.54 -21.53
N GLU A 139 2.80 -1.21 -21.55
CA GLU A 139 2.54 -0.38 -20.38
C GLU A 139 1.08 -0.54 -19.88
N ASN A 140 0.11 -0.67 -20.79
CA ASN A 140 -1.28 -0.98 -20.47
C ASN A 140 -1.50 -2.44 -19.99
N LYS A 141 -0.74 -3.42 -20.49
CA LYS A 141 -0.79 -4.81 -20.00
C LYS A 141 -0.08 -4.97 -18.64
N ALA A 142 1.00 -4.23 -18.41
CA ALA A 142 1.62 -4.09 -17.09
C ALA A 142 0.69 -3.37 -16.10
N CYS A 143 -0.24 -2.55 -16.60
CA CYS A 143 -1.33 -1.94 -15.83
C CYS A 143 -2.46 -2.93 -15.45
N LEU A 144 -2.59 -4.07 -16.15
CA LEU A 144 -3.62 -5.08 -15.87
C LEU A 144 -3.13 -6.23 -14.97
N LYS A 145 -1.81 -6.42 -14.83
CA LYS A 145 -1.20 -7.37 -13.89
C LYS A 145 -0.73 -6.64 -12.63
N ARG A 146 -1.65 -6.13 -11.80
CA ARG A 146 -1.27 -5.38 -10.58
C ARG A 146 -1.52 -6.12 -9.28
N THR A 147 -0.44 -6.15 -8.50
CA THR A 147 -0.39 -6.42 -7.08
C THR A 147 -1.23 -5.39 -6.30
N PRO A 148 -1.75 -5.70 -5.09
CA PRO A 148 -2.79 -4.92 -4.40
C PRO A 148 -2.39 -3.52 -3.87
N THR A 149 -1.18 -3.04 -4.16
CA THR A 149 -0.64 -1.77 -3.63
C THR A 149 -0.53 -0.72 -4.74
N GLU A 150 -1.65 -0.44 -5.41
CA GLU A 150 -1.71 0.60 -6.43
C GLU A 150 -1.98 1.97 -5.81
N VAL A 151 -0.94 2.79 -5.75
CA VAL A 151 -1.08 4.24 -5.55
C VAL A 151 -1.89 4.81 -6.72
N TRP A 152 -3.07 5.35 -6.42
CA TRP A 152 -3.97 5.95 -7.41
C TRP A 152 -3.22 6.98 -8.27
N ARG A 153 -3.12 6.75 -9.59
CA ARG A 153 -2.46 7.67 -10.53
C ARG A 153 -3.46 8.33 -11.47
N ASP A 154 -3.25 9.62 -11.72
CA ASP A 154 -4.07 10.37 -12.66
C ASP A 154 -3.88 9.86 -14.09
N SER A 155 -4.96 9.71 -14.86
CA SER A 155 -4.88 9.30 -16.29
C SER A 155 -3.99 10.27 -17.04
N ARG A 156 -2.99 9.80 -17.81
CA ARG A 156 -2.09 10.70 -18.56
C ARG A 156 -2.83 11.59 -19.56
N ASN A 157 -3.97 11.12 -20.06
CA ASN A 157 -4.81 11.90 -20.95
C ASN A 157 -5.67 12.91 -20.15
N PRO A 158 -5.54 14.23 -20.39
CA PRO A 158 -6.32 15.24 -19.67
C PRO A 158 -7.82 15.18 -19.99
N TYR A 159 -8.23 14.64 -21.15
CA TYR A 159 -9.64 14.52 -21.52
C TYR A 159 -10.39 13.51 -20.64
N ASP A 160 -9.72 12.43 -20.20
CA ASP A 160 -10.29 11.42 -19.28
C ASP A 160 -10.57 11.99 -17.89
N ARG A 161 -9.92 13.11 -17.55
CA ARG A 161 -10.10 13.84 -16.29
C ARG A 161 -11.21 14.89 -16.37
N LYS A 162 -11.86 15.05 -17.53
CA LYS A 162 -12.97 15.99 -17.71
C LYS A 162 -14.24 15.43 -17.07
N ARG A 163 -14.95 16.27 -16.33
CA ARG A 163 -16.26 15.95 -15.76
C ARG A 163 -17.29 15.90 -16.88
N GLN A 164 -18.14 14.88 -16.86
CA GLN A 164 -19.36 14.86 -17.68
C GLN A 164 -20.37 15.85 -17.09
N ASP A 165 -21.20 16.46 -17.94
CA ASP A 165 -22.19 17.41 -17.47
C ASP A 165 -23.14 16.76 -16.45
N LYS A 166 -23.48 17.49 -15.37
CA LYS A 166 -24.30 17.05 -14.23
C LYS A 166 -23.78 15.85 -13.41
N ALA A 167 -22.70 15.17 -13.82
CA ALA A 167 -22.10 14.10 -13.01
C ALA A 167 -21.53 14.66 -11.69
N PRO A 168 -21.57 13.96 -10.54
CA PRO A 168 -20.95 14.43 -9.31
C PRO A 168 -19.41 14.46 -9.43
N VAL A 169 -18.76 15.31 -8.62
CA VAL A 169 -17.29 15.42 -8.57
C VAL A 169 -16.73 14.42 -7.57
N GLY A 170 -15.78 13.60 -8.00
CA GLY A 170 -15.06 12.67 -7.12
C GLY A 170 -13.97 13.34 -6.27
N LEU A 171 -13.42 12.57 -5.33
CA LEU A 171 -12.20 12.94 -4.61
C LEU A 171 -11.09 11.94 -4.96
N LYS A 172 -9.90 12.46 -5.21
CA LYS A 172 -8.70 11.64 -5.45
C LYS A 172 -8.30 10.93 -4.16
N ASN A 173 -7.99 9.64 -4.23
CA ASN A 173 -7.46 8.89 -3.08
C ASN A 173 -5.97 9.18 -2.91
N VAL A 174 -5.62 10.00 -1.91
CA VAL A 174 -4.26 10.48 -1.65
C VAL A 174 -3.66 9.73 -0.46
N GLY A 175 -3.19 8.51 -0.73
CA GLY A 175 -2.49 7.67 0.25
C GLY A 175 -3.36 7.13 1.39
N ASN A 176 -4.07 6.02 1.16
CA ASN A 176 -4.94 5.34 2.14
C ASN A 176 -5.95 6.28 2.83
N THR A 177 -6.44 7.30 2.12
CA THR A 177 -7.37 8.32 2.63
C THR A 177 -8.79 8.13 2.10
N CYS A 178 -9.16 6.89 1.73
CA CYS A 178 -10.50 6.56 1.29
C CYS A 178 -11.57 6.87 2.36
N TRP A 179 -11.23 6.75 3.64
CA TRP A 179 -12.09 7.14 4.77
C TRP A 179 -12.51 8.62 4.66
N PHE A 180 -11.57 9.51 4.32
CA PHE A 180 -11.84 10.94 4.17
C PHE A 180 -12.80 11.18 3.02
N SER A 181 -12.56 10.50 1.90
CA SER A 181 -13.41 10.62 0.71
C SER A 181 -14.85 10.19 0.98
N ALA A 182 -15.05 9.06 1.65
CA ALA A 182 -16.37 8.54 1.99
C ALA A 182 -17.14 9.50 2.92
N VAL A 183 -16.49 9.98 3.98
CA VAL A 183 -17.10 10.89 4.95
C VAL A 183 -17.44 12.23 4.30
N ILE A 184 -16.48 12.86 3.61
CA ILE A 184 -16.68 14.18 3.00
C ILE A 184 -17.72 14.15 1.89
N GLN A 185 -17.74 13.12 1.04
CA GLN A 185 -18.78 12.99 0.01
C GLN A 185 -20.17 12.81 0.63
N SER A 186 -20.28 12.04 1.72
CA SER A 186 -21.54 11.86 2.44
C SER A 186 -22.04 13.19 3.03
N LEU A 187 -21.18 13.90 3.76
CA LEU A 187 -21.50 15.20 4.35
C LEU A 187 -21.81 16.26 3.29
N PHE A 188 -21.07 16.27 2.19
CA PHE A 188 -21.32 17.18 1.08
C PHE A 188 -22.71 16.98 0.49
N ASN A 189 -23.25 15.77 0.45
CA ASN A 189 -24.58 15.49 -0.09
C ASN A 189 -25.74 15.89 0.86
N LEU A 190 -25.43 16.24 2.11
CA LEU A 190 -26.41 16.86 3.00
C LEU A 190 -26.54 18.35 2.66
N LEU A 191 -27.66 18.74 2.04
CA LEU A 191 -27.87 20.09 1.50
C LEU A 191 -27.67 21.19 2.54
N GLU A 192 -28.19 21.00 3.76
CA GLU A 192 -28.07 22.00 4.82
C GLU A 192 -26.63 22.11 5.34
N PHE A 193 -25.93 20.98 5.50
CA PHE A 193 -24.52 20.98 5.88
C PHE A 193 -23.65 21.66 4.82
N ARG A 194 -23.88 21.35 3.53
CA ARG A 194 -23.23 22.01 2.40
C ARG A 194 -23.45 23.52 2.44
N ARG A 195 -24.70 23.96 2.67
CA ARG A 195 -25.07 25.37 2.77
C ARG A 195 -24.34 26.06 3.91
N LEU A 196 -24.24 25.43 5.09
CA LEU A 196 -23.55 25.98 6.25
C LEU A 196 -22.03 26.12 5.99
N VAL A 197 -21.39 25.10 5.44
CA VAL A 197 -19.95 25.13 5.13
C VAL A 197 -19.61 26.20 4.08
N LEU A 198 -20.40 26.29 3.00
CA LEU A 198 -20.14 27.28 1.94
C LEU A 198 -20.36 28.72 2.40
N ASN A 199 -21.33 28.95 3.29
CA ASN A 199 -21.63 30.28 3.84
C ASN A 199 -20.82 30.63 5.10
N TYR A 200 -19.96 29.73 5.57
CA TYR A 200 -19.10 30.00 6.72
C TYR A 200 -18.17 31.18 6.44
N LYS A 201 -18.23 32.20 7.30
CA LYS A 201 -17.39 33.39 7.24
C LYS A 201 -16.24 33.25 8.24
N PRO A 202 -15.03 32.86 7.80
CA PRO A 202 -13.89 32.77 8.70
C PRO A 202 -13.53 34.16 9.24
N PRO A 203 -13.03 34.25 10.49
CA PRO A 203 -12.47 35.48 11.04
C PRO A 203 -11.45 36.09 10.09
N SER A 204 -11.60 37.38 9.78
CA SER A 204 -10.71 38.11 8.88
C SER A 204 -9.67 38.93 9.65
N ASN A 205 -10.01 39.37 10.86
CA ASN A 205 -9.15 40.20 11.70
C ASN A 205 -8.72 39.45 12.97
N ALA A 206 -7.61 39.89 13.57
CA ALA A 206 -7.10 39.31 14.82
C ALA A 206 -8.08 39.45 16.00
N GLN A 207 -8.95 40.47 15.97
CA GLN A 207 -9.97 40.71 17.00
C GLN A 207 -11.14 39.72 16.94
N ASP A 208 -11.39 39.12 15.77
CA ASP A 208 -12.48 38.17 15.53
C ASP A 208 -12.06 36.72 15.78
N LEU A 209 -10.81 36.50 16.20
CA LEU A 209 -10.30 35.15 16.47
C LEU A 209 -11.01 34.55 17.68
N PRO A 210 -11.44 33.27 17.60
CA PRO A 210 -12.00 32.57 18.74
C PRO A 210 -10.99 32.55 19.89
N ARG A 211 -11.44 32.92 21.09
CA ARG A 211 -10.65 32.77 22.32
C ARG A 211 -10.48 31.30 22.71
N ASN A 212 -11.39 30.44 22.27
CA ASN A 212 -11.35 29.01 22.51
C ASN A 212 -10.27 28.35 21.64
N GLN A 213 -9.26 27.76 22.29
CA GLN A 213 -8.14 27.09 21.63
C GLN A 213 -8.61 25.98 20.67
N LYS A 214 -9.69 25.25 20.99
CA LYS A 214 -10.25 24.20 20.12
C LYS A 214 -10.83 24.79 18.83
N GLU A 215 -11.60 25.86 18.94
CA GLU A 215 -12.18 26.55 17.77
C GLU A 215 -11.08 27.17 16.91
N HIS A 216 -10.06 27.78 17.53
CA HIS A 216 -8.91 28.33 16.84
C HIS A 216 -8.16 27.26 16.02
N ARG A 217 -7.95 26.07 16.58
CA ARG A 217 -7.32 24.93 15.88
C ARG A 217 -8.14 24.41 14.69
N ASN A 218 -9.46 24.57 14.71
CA ASN A 218 -10.34 24.11 13.63
C ASN A 218 -10.46 25.10 12.47
N LEU A 219 -10.04 26.36 12.65
CA LEU A 219 -10.16 27.40 11.62
C LEU A 219 -9.46 27.06 10.29
N PRO A 220 -8.22 26.53 10.27
CA PRO A 220 -7.56 26.17 9.02
C PRO A 220 -8.35 25.10 8.26
N PHE A 221 -8.90 24.11 8.99
CA PHE A 221 -9.68 23.05 8.39
C PHE A 221 -10.99 23.58 7.80
N MET A 222 -11.72 24.44 8.53
CA MET A 222 -12.96 25.03 8.02
C MET A 222 -12.74 25.90 6.79
N ARG A 223 -11.63 26.64 6.71
CA ARG A 223 -11.26 27.43 5.53
C ARG A 223 -11.02 26.51 4.32
N GLU A 224 -10.26 25.44 4.52
CA GLU A 224 -9.95 24.49 3.44
C GLU A 224 -11.17 23.66 3.03
N LEU A 225 -12.00 23.25 3.98
CA LEU A 225 -13.23 22.51 3.72
C LEU A 225 -14.20 23.34 2.86
N ARG A 226 -14.31 24.64 3.13
CA ARG A 226 -15.10 25.57 2.30
C ARG A 226 -14.55 25.65 0.87
N TYR A 227 -13.23 25.73 0.70
CA TYR A 227 -12.59 25.72 -0.62
C TYR A 227 -12.85 24.40 -1.36
N LEU A 228 -12.69 23.26 -0.67
CA LEU A 228 -12.96 21.93 -1.22
C LEU A 228 -14.43 21.79 -1.66
N PHE A 229 -15.38 22.25 -0.85
CA PHE A 229 -16.81 22.22 -1.20
C PHE A 229 -17.12 23.10 -2.41
N ALA A 230 -16.49 24.27 -2.52
CA ALA A 230 -16.64 25.13 -3.70
C ALA A 230 -16.15 24.42 -4.97
N LEU A 231 -15.02 23.68 -4.89
CA LEU A 231 -14.53 22.87 -6.01
C LEU A 231 -15.48 21.72 -6.34
N LEU A 232 -16.04 21.02 -5.35
CA LEU A 232 -17.02 19.95 -5.56
C LEU A 232 -18.30 20.44 -6.24
N VAL A 233 -18.67 21.71 -6.06
CA VAL A 233 -19.78 22.34 -6.78
C VAL A 233 -19.35 22.67 -8.22
N GLY A 234 -18.28 23.46 -8.38
CA GLY A 234 -18.04 24.21 -9.62
C GLY A 234 -16.99 23.65 -10.57
N THR A 235 -16.21 22.64 -10.20
CA THR A 235 -15.12 22.18 -11.06
C THR A 235 -15.62 21.48 -12.33
N LYS A 236 -14.87 21.65 -13.42
CA LYS A 236 -15.01 20.92 -14.68
C LYS A 236 -14.19 19.62 -14.71
N ARG A 237 -13.46 19.31 -13.63
CA ARG A 237 -12.69 18.06 -13.48
C ARG A 237 -13.55 16.95 -12.88
N LYS A 238 -13.30 15.71 -13.29
CA LYS A 238 -13.98 14.51 -12.79
C LYS A 238 -13.78 14.33 -11.28
N TYR A 239 -12.64 14.78 -10.75
CA TYR A 239 -12.30 14.69 -9.34
C TYR A 239 -11.41 15.86 -8.89
N VAL A 240 -11.36 16.07 -7.58
CA VAL A 240 -10.54 17.10 -6.90
C VAL A 240 -9.51 16.41 -5.99
N ASP A 241 -8.35 17.03 -5.82
CA ASP A 241 -7.31 16.57 -4.91
C ASP A 241 -7.55 17.13 -3.49
N PRO A 242 -7.83 16.29 -2.48
CA PRO A 242 -8.09 16.75 -1.12
C PRO A 242 -6.83 16.84 -0.24
N SER A 243 -5.61 16.71 -0.80
CA SER A 243 -4.37 16.57 -0.01
C SER A 243 -4.23 17.63 1.08
N ARG A 244 -4.47 18.91 0.76
CA ARG A 244 -4.37 20.00 1.73
C ARG A 244 -5.36 19.88 2.89
N ALA A 245 -6.61 19.50 2.61
CA ALA A 245 -7.63 19.28 3.64
C ALA A 245 -7.25 18.10 4.55
N VAL A 246 -6.72 17.03 3.95
CA VAL A 246 -6.22 15.85 4.67
C VAL A 246 -5.00 16.19 5.53
N GLU A 247 -4.05 16.98 5.04
CA GLU A 247 -2.86 17.43 5.78
C GLU A 247 -3.25 18.27 6.99
N ILE A 248 -4.11 19.28 6.82
CA ILE A 248 -4.59 20.11 7.92
C ILE A 248 -5.33 19.27 8.96
N LEU A 249 -6.16 18.33 8.51
CA LEU A 249 -6.91 17.44 9.39
C LEU A 249 -5.96 16.52 10.17
N LYS A 250 -4.95 15.94 9.51
CA LYS A 250 -3.89 15.17 10.16
C LYS A 250 -3.18 16.01 11.21
N ASP A 251 -2.79 17.24 10.88
CA ASP A 251 -2.15 18.17 11.83
C ASP A 251 -3.04 18.52 13.02
N ALA A 252 -4.35 18.64 12.82
CA ALA A 252 -5.32 18.82 13.91
C ALA A 252 -5.41 17.58 14.83
N PHE A 253 -5.16 16.38 14.29
CA PHE A 253 -5.11 15.12 15.03
C PHE A 253 -3.70 14.68 15.46
N LYS A 254 -2.65 15.46 15.14
CA LYS A 254 -1.26 15.26 15.62
C LYS A 254 -1.12 15.60 17.12
N SER A 255 -1.91 14.98 17.99
CA SER A 255 -1.29 14.46 19.21
C SER A 255 -0.41 13.31 18.75
N ASN A 256 0.89 13.57 18.57
CA ASN A 256 1.84 12.67 17.92
C ASN A 256 1.86 11.25 18.54
N ASP A 257 1.42 11.09 19.77
CA ASP A 257 1.33 9.79 20.45
C ASP A 257 0.15 8.95 19.90
N SER A 258 -1.01 9.56 19.69
CA SER A 258 -2.27 8.84 19.39
C SER A 258 -2.32 8.08 18.06
N GLN A 259 -1.71 8.60 16.98
CA GLN A 259 -1.73 7.91 15.68
C GLN A 259 -0.72 6.76 15.64
N GLN A 260 0.46 6.96 16.22
CA GLN A 260 1.50 5.94 16.28
C GLN A 260 1.07 4.80 17.22
N GLU A 261 0.49 5.13 18.38
CA GLU A 261 -0.12 4.17 19.29
C GLU A 261 -1.22 3.36 18.61
N TRP A 262 -2.13 4.00 17.84
CA TRP A 262 -3.17 3.27 17.14
C TRP A 262 -2.62 2.26 16.13
N HIS A 263 -1.59 2.64 15.36
CA HIS A 263 -0.95 1.73 14.41
C HIS A 263 -0.18 0.60 15.12
N GLN A 264 0.39 0.88 16.30
CA GLN A 264 1.02 -0.14 17.15
C GLN A 264 -0.03 -1.11 17.71
N ASP A 265 -1.15 -0.60 18.23
CA ASP A 265 -2.26 -1.42 18.72
C ASP A 265 -2.85 -2.29 17.61
N TYR A 266 -3.04 -1.74 16.41
CA TYR A 266 -3.52 -2.53 15.28
C TYR A 266 -2.50 -3.60 14.82
N ARG A 267 -1.20 -3.30 14.89
CA ARG A 267 -0.16 -4.30 14.65
C ARG A 267 -0.22 -5.42 15.69
N LYS A 268 -0.32 -5.07 16.96
CA LYS A 268 -0.43 -6.02 18.07
C LYS A 268 -1.70 -6.86 17.96
N PHE A 269 -2.83 -6.30 17.54
CA PHE A 269 -4.04 -7.04 17.23
C PHE A 269 -3.80 -8.09 16.14
N ARG A 270 -3.12 -7.73 15.04
CA ARG A 270 -2.78 -8.67 13.96
C ARG A 270 -1.85 -9.79 14.43
N GLU A 271 -0.83 -9.45 15.21
CA GLU A 271 0.09 -10.43 15.82
C GLU A 271 -0.66 -11.38 16.75
N THR A 272 -1.52 -10.85 17.62
CA THR A 272 -2.40 -11.63 18.52
C THR A 272 -3.29 -12.58 17.74
N THR A 273 -3.87 -12.10 16.63
CA THR A 273 -4.68 -12.92 15.72
C THR A 273 -3.86 -14.07 15.14
N MET A 274 -2.61 -13.82 14.73
CA MET A 274 -1.75 -14.86 14.19
C MET A 274 -1.29 -15.86 15.27
N TYR A 275 -0.98 -15.40 16.48
CA TYR A 275 -0.73 -16.29 17.61
C TYR A 275 -1.92 -17.21 17.86
N LEU A 276 -3.13 -16.67 17.89
CA LEU A 276 -4.36 -17.44 18.07
C LEU A 276 -4.55 -18.48 16.95
N ILE A 277 -4.39 -18.07 15.68
CA ILE A 277 -4.51 -18.98 14.53
C ILE A 277 -3.52 -20.14 14.64
N ILE A 278 -2.23 -19.86 14.88
CA ILE A 278 -1.20 -20.90 14.94
C ILE A 278 -1.43 -21.82 16.14
N GLY A 279 -1.80 -21.25 17.29
CA GLY A 279 -2.15 -22.02 18.49
C GLY A 279 -3.27 -23.01 18.22
N LEU A 280 -4.39 -22.53 17.67
CA LEU A 280 -5.55 -23.38 17.35
C LEU A 280 -5.26 -24.38 16.23
N GLU A 281 -4.48 -24.02 15.20
CA GLU A 281 -4.07 -24.94 14.15
C GLU A 281 -3.21 -26.09 14.69
N ASN A 282 -2.31 -25.82 15.64
CA ASN A 282 -1.52 -26.84 16.31
C ASN A 282 -2.36 -27.68 17.28
N PHE A 283 -3.32 -27.07 17.96
CA PHE A 283 -4.29 -27.78 18.80
C PHE A 283 -5.05 -28.83 17.98
N GLN A 284 -5.54 -28.47 16.79
CA GLN A 284 -6.23 -29.40 15.88
C GLN A 284 -5.35 -30.53 15.34
N ARG A 285 -4.02 -30.37 15.39
CA ARG A 285 -3.04 -31.38 15.00
C ARG A 285 -2.53 -32.18 16.19
N GLU A 286 -3.09 -31.98 17.38
CA GLU A 286 -2.66 -32.60 18.63
C GLU A 286 -1.19 -32.27 18.98
N SER A 287 -0.62 -31.19 18.41
CA SER A 287 0.69 -30.66 18.82
C SER A 287 0.51 -29.69 19.97
N TYR A 288 0.27 -30.23 21.17
CA TYR A 288 -0.11 -29.44 22.35
C TYR A 288 1.02 -28.56 22.87
N ILE A 289 2.29 -28.99 22.76
CA ILE A 289 3.44 -28.17 23.17
C ILE A 289 3.51 -26.89 22.33
N ASP A 290 3.48 -27.03 21.00
CA ASP A 290 3.49 -25.88 20.11
C ASP A 290 2.23 -25.03 20.31
N SER A 291 1.07 -25.66 20.39
CA SER A 291 -0.21 -24.97 20.61
C SER A 291 -0.17 -24.08 21.86
N LEU A 292 0.28 -24.63 23.00
CA LEU A 292 0.26 -23.97 24.30
C LEU A 292 1.03 -22.65 24.28
N LEU A 293 2.25 -22.65 23.73
CA LEU A 293 3.10 -21.47 23.69
C LEU A 293 2.45 -20.32 22.91
N PHE A 294 1.84 -20.63 21.75
CA PHE A 294 1.15 -19.62 20.94
C PHE A 294 -0.14 -19.13 21.61
N LEU A 295 -0.91 -20.01 22.27
CA LEU A 295 -2.14 -19.64 22.97
C LEU A 295 -1.90 -18.79 24.21
N ILE A 296 -0.83 -19.04 24.97
CA ILE A 296 -0.43 -18.20 26.11
C ILE A 296 -0.12 -16.77 25.62
N CYS A 297 0.69 -16.64 24.56
CA CYS A 297 1.00 -15.34 23.97
C CYS A 297 -0.24 -14.64 23.41
N ALA A 298 -1.15 -15.39 22.77
CA ALA A 298 -2.43 -14.85 22.31
C ALA A 298 -3.25 -14.30 23.48
N TYR A 299 -3.39 -15.05 24.57
CA TYR A 299 -4.17 -14.66 25.74
C TYR A 299 -3.62 -13.41 26.43
N GLN A 300 -2.31 -13.36 26.70
CA GLN A 300 -1.67 -12.21 27.33
C GLN A 300 -1.80 -10.94 26.47
N ASN A 301 -1.52 -11.04 25.17
CA ASN A 301 -1.68 -9.90 24.27
C ASN A 301 -3.14 -9.46 24.16
N ASN A 302 -4.09 -10.39 24.19
CA ASN A 302 -5.51 -10.10 24.12
C ASN A 302 -6.01 -9.34 25.36
N LYS A 303 -5.62 -9.77 26.57
CA LYS A 303 -5.94 -9.06 27.83
C LYS A 303 -5.43 -7.62 27.79
N GLU A 304 -4.19 -7.40 27.31
CA GLU A 304 -3.65 -6.05 27.18
C GLU A 304 -4.44 -5.20 26.16
N LEU A 305 -4.81 -5.77 25.02
CA LEU A 305 -5.65 -5.08 24.03
C LEU A 305 -7.02 -4.72 24.61
N LEU A 306 -7.70 -5.67 25.24
CA LEU A 306 -9.05 -5.48 25.81
C LEU A 306 -9.06 -4.47 26.97
N SER A 307 -7.96 -4.34 27.72
CA SER A 307 -7.80 -3.28 28.73
C SER A 307 -7.92 -1.86 28.15
N LYS A 308 -7.64 -1.69 26.84
CA LYS A 308 -7.76 -0.42 26.11
C LYS A 308 -9.13 -0.22 25.46
N GLY A 309 -10.02 -1.23 25.52
CA GLY A 309 -11.40 -1.14 25.06
C GLY A 309 -11.95 -2.44 24.45
N LEU A 310 -13.26 -2.62 24.54
CA LEU A 310 -13.98 -3.85 24.18
C LEU A 310 -13.79 -4.33 22.73
N TYR A 311 -13.50 -3.42 21.78
CA TYR A 311 -13.32 -3.73 20.35
C TYR A 311 -11.85 -3.78 19.92
N ARG A 312 -10.93 -3.96 20.86
CA ARG A 312 -9.48 -3.98 20.57
C ARG A 312 -8.91 -5.38 20.41
N GLY A 313 -9.59 -6.40 20.94
CA GLY A 313 -9.13 -7.79 20.96
C GLY A 313 -10.13 -8.76 20.34
N HIS A 314 -9.92 -10.03 20.66
CA HIS A 314 -10.74 -11.19 20.31
C HIS A 314 -11.58 -11.65 21.51
N ASP A 315 -12.51 -12.57 21.23
CA ASP A 315 -13.30 -13.25 22.25
C ASP A 315 -12.40 -13.93 23.29
N GLU A 316 -12.54 -13.48 24.53
CA GLU A 316 -11.71 -13.89 25.65
C GLU A 316 -12.03 -15.30 26.12
N GLU A 317 -13.31 -15.70 26.08
CA GLU A 317 -13.76 -17.02 26.52
C GLU A 317 -13.19 -18.11 25.60
N LEU A 318 -13.16 -17.86 24.28
CA LEU A 318 -12.55 -18.76 23.30
C LEU A 318 -11.07 -19.02 23.60
N ILE A 319 -10.28 -17.95 23.79
CA ILE A 319 -8.83 -18.10 24.02
C ILE A 319 -8.58 -18.72 25.40
N SER A 320 -9.34 -18.32 26.43
CA SER A 320 -9.26 -18.91 27.77
C SER A 320 -9.51 -20.42 27.71
N HIS A 321 -10.57 -20.84 27.04
CA HIS A 321 -10.92 -22.26 26.86
C HIS A 321 -9.79 -23.04 26.20
N TYR A 322 -9.34 -22.65 25.00
CA TYR A 322 -8.31 -23.43 24.31
C TYR A 322 -6.96 -23.42 25.02
N ARG A 323 -6.59 -22.33 25.70
CA ARG A 323 -5.37 -22.30 26.53
C ARG A 323 -5.46 -23.32 27.67
N ARG A 324 -6.59 -23.38 28.38
CA ARG A 324 -6.84 -24.32 29.47
C ARG A 324 -6.90 -25.76 28.98
N GLU A 325 -7.67 -26.04 27.93
CA GLU A 325 -7.77 -27.36 27.32
C GLU A 325 -6.41 -27.86 26.82
N CYS A 326 -5.57 -26.97 26.29
CA CYS A 326 -4.23 -27.34 25.83
C CYS A 326 -3.33 -27.79 26.99
N LEU A 327 -3.42 -27.16 28.17
CA LEU A 327 -2.71 -27.62 29.36
C LEU A 327 -3.25 -28.96 29.87
N LEU A 328 -4.57 -29.13 29.91
CA LEU A 328 -5.21 -30.38 30.32
C LEU A 328 -4.78 -31.53 29.40
N LYS A 329 -4.85 -31.35 28.09
CA LYS A 329 -4.43 -32.36 27.10
C LYS A 329 -2.94 -32.66 27.17
N LEU A 330 -2.10 -31.65 27.37
CA LEU A 330 -0.66 -31.85 27.53
C LEU A 330 -0.33 -32.59 28.84
N ASN A 331 -1.08 -32.32 29.91
CA ASN A 331 -0.96 -33.01 31.19
C ASN A 331 -1.43 -34.48 31.09
N GLU A 332 -2.53 -34.74 30.39
CA GLU A 332 -2.99 -36.10 30.07
C GLU A 332 -1.90 -36.87 29.31
N GLN A 333 -1.33 -36.28 28.27
CA GLN A 333 -0.23 -36.88 27.51
C GLN A 333 1.00 -37.17 28.39
N ALA A 334 1.35 -36.27 29.29
CA ALA A 334 2.45 -36.48 30.23
C ALA A 334 2.18 -37.63 31.22
N ALA A 335 0.93 -37.75 31.67
CA ALA A 335 0.51 -38.83 32.55
C ALA A 335 0.51 -40.20 31.83
N GLU A 336 0.02 -40.26 30.59
CA GLU A 336 0.07 -41.48 29.76
C GLU A 336 1.51 -41.96 29.52
N LEU A 337 2.41 -41.03 29.20
CA LEU A 337 3.84 -41.32 29.04
C LEU A 337 4.51 -41.79 30.34
N PHE A 338 4.02 -41.31 31.49
CA PHE A 338 4.51 -41.74 32.80
C PHE A 338 4.00 -43.16 33.15
N GLU A 339 2.77 -43.49 32.78
CA GLU A 339 2.14 -44.80 33.03
C GLU A 339 2.66 -45.92 32.13
N SER A 340 3.33 -45.60 31.02
CA SER A 340 3.80 -46.64 30.08
C SER A 340 4.90 -47.54 30.66
N GLY A 341 5.60 -47.09 31.69
CA GLY A 341 6.68 -47.82 32.35
C GLY A 341 7.97 -47.95 31.52
N GLU A 342 8.00 -47.43 30.29
CA GLU A 342 9.21 -47.38 29.48
C GLU A 342 10.07 -46.17 29.87
N ASP A 343 11.31 -46.40 30.30
CA ASP A 343 12.23 -45.36 30.79
C ASP A 343 12.31 -44.11 29.88
N ARG A 344 12.28 -44.33 28.56
CA ARG A 344 12.33 -43.25 27.57
C ARG A 344 11.05 -42.42 27.55
N GLU A 345 9.89 -43.06 27.60
CA GLU A 345 8.60 -42.40 27.56
C GLU A 345 8.31 -41.68 28.87
N VAL A 346 8.59 -42.33 30.00
CA VAL A 346 8.56 -41.71 31.34
C VAL A 346 9.40 -40.44 31.35
N ASN A 347 10.63 -40.49 30.82
CA ASN A 347 11.48 -39.31 30.76
C ASN A 347 10.87 -38.19 29.91
N ASN A 348 10.22 -38.51 28.78
CA ASN A 348 9.51 -37.52 27.98
C ASN A 348 8.32 -36.91 28.75
N GLY A 349 7.55 -37.71 29.47
CA GLY A 349 6.46 -37.22 30.33
C GLY A 349 6.96 -36.27 31.41
N LEU A 350 8.10 -36.59 32.04
CA LEU A 350 8.73 -35.73 33.05
C LEU A 350 9.31 -34.43 32.45
N ILE A 351 9.82 -34.48 31.21
CA ILE A 351 10.22 -33.26 30.47
C ILE A 351 8.99 -32.37 30.27
N ILE A 352 7.86 -32.93 29.83
CA ILE A 352 6.61 -32.18 29.66
C ILE A 352 6.20 -31.51 30.99
N MET A 353 6.24 -32.26 32.09
CA MET A 353 5.89 -31.71 33.41
C MET A 353 6.81 -30.58 33.87
N ASN A 354 8.12 -30.76 33.77
CA ASN A 354 9.09 -29.80 34.30
C ASN A 354 9.33 -28.59 33.39
N GLU A 355 9.24 -28.75 32.07
CA GLU A 355 9.50 -27.66 31.11
C GLU A 355 8.22 -26.91 30.70
N PHE A 356 7.04 -27.53 30.79
CA PHE A 356 5.79 -26.93 30.33
C PHE A 356 4.72 -26.84 31.42
N ILE A 357 4.27 -27.96 32.01
CA ILE A 357 3.13 -27.91 32.93
C ILE A 357 3.45 -27.08 34.19
N VAL A 358 4.49 -27.43 34.94
CA VAL A 358 4.86 -26.71 36.18
C VAL A 358 5.15 -25.22 35.94
N PRO A 359 5.93 -24.82 34.92
CA PRO A 359 6.17 -23.40 34.64
C PRO A 359 4.94 -22.59 34.20
N PHE A 360 3.98 -23.22 33.52
CA PHE A 360 2.81 -22.52 32.96
C PHE A 360 1.54 -22.65 33.81
N LEU A 361 1.51 -23.56 34.79
CA LEU A 361 0.40 -23.71 35.73
C LEU A 361 0.02 -22.41 36.46
N PRO A 362 0.98 -21.58 36.93
CA PRO A 362 0.65 -20.32 37.59
C PRO A 362 -0.18 -19.35 36.72
N LEU A 363 -0.10 -19.46 35.39
CA LEU A 363 -0.83 -18.59 34.47
C LEU A 363 -2.36 -18.80 34.51
N LEU A 364 -2.80 -19.93 35.03
CA LEU A 364 -4.22 -20.25 35.28
C LEU A 364 -4.68 -19.75 36.65
N LEU A 365 -3.76 -19.40 37.54
CA LEU A 365 -4.05 -18.94 38.90
C LEU A 365 -3.93 -17.41 39.05
N VAL A 366 -3.65 -16.69 37.96
CA VAL A 366 -3.48 -15.22 38.00
C VAL A 366 -4.80 -14.50 38.26
N ASP A 367 -5.90 -15.05 37.76
CA ASP A 367 -7.23 -14.45 37.87
C ASP A 367 -8.11 -15.33 38.76
N GLU A 368 -8.29 -14.91 40.02
CA GLU A 368 -9.10 -15.65 41.02
C GLU A 368 -10.58 -15.75 40.62
N MET A 369 -11.03 -14.97 39.63
CA MET A 369 -12.41 -15.01 39.13
C MET A 369 -12.62 -16.09 38.05
N GLU A 370 -11.56 -16.63 37.46
CA GLU A 370 -11.63 -17.67 36.42
C GLU A 370 -11.77 -19.06 37.06
N GLU A 371 -12.96 -19.38 37.57
CA GLU A 371 -13.23 -20.66 38.27
C GLU A 371 -12.86 -21.89 37.44
N LYS A 372 -13.07 -21.84 36.11
CA LYS A 372 -12.72 -22.96 35.20
C LYS A 372 -11.21 -23.23 35.17
N ASP A 373 -10.39 -22.18 35.25
CA ASP A 373 -8.94 -22.32 35.29
C ASP A 373 -8.45 -22.92 36.61
N ILE A 374 -9.02 -22.44 37.73
CA ILE A 374 -8.70 -22.95 39.07
C ILE A 374 -9.05 -24.44 39.16
N LEU A 375 -10.24 -24.83 38.69
CA LEU A 375 -10.67 -26.23 38.65
C LEU A 375 -9.73 -27.10 37.81
N ALA A 376 -9.31 -26.62 36.63
CA ALA A 376 -8.36 -27.37 35.80
C ALA A 376 -7.00 -27.57 36.48
N VAL A 377 -6.53 -26.59 37.26
CA VAL A 377 -5.31 -26.74 38.08
C VAL A 377 -5.48 -27.81 39.15
N GLU A 378 -6.60 -27.81 39.86
CA GLU A 378 -6.90 -28.82 40.87
C GLU A 378 -7.05 -30.22 40.24
N ASP A 379 -7.67 -30.34 39.07
CA ASP A 379 -7.78 -31.61 38.34
C ASP A 379 -6.39 -32.16 37.96
N MET A 380 -5.49 -31.31 37.47
CA MET A 380 -4.10 -31.70 37.18
C MET A 380 -3.36 -32.14 38.46
N ARG A 381 -3.49 -31.40 39.56
CA ARG A 381 -2.88 -31.76 40.86
C ARG A 381 -3.41 -33.11 41.37
N ASN A 382 -4.72 -33.28 41.36
CA ASN A 382 -5.38 -34.52 41.79
C ASN A 382 -4.92 -35.72 40.97
N ARG A 383 -4.78 -35.55 39.64
CA ARG A 383 -4.28 -36.61 38.75
C ARG A 383 -2.90 -37.11 39.19
N TRP A 384 -1.96 -36.21 39.45
CA TRP A 384 -0.60 -36.60 39.85
C TRP A 384 -0.50 -37.08 41.30
N CYS A 385 -1.28 -36.51 42.21
CA CYS A 385 -1.36 -36.99 43.59
C CYS A 385 -1.95 -38.41 43.68
N SER A 386 -2.83 -38.81 42.75
CA SER A 386 -3.45 -40.14 42.76
C SER A 386 -2.42 -41.29 42.67
N TYR A 387 -1.26 -41.07 42.04
CA TYR A 387 -0.19 -42.07 41.94
C TYR A 387 0.47 -42.39 43.28
N LEU A 388 0.45 -41.46 44.26
CA LEU A 388 1.01 -41.73 45.60
C LEU A 388 0.21 -42.78 46.38
N GLY A 389 -1.04 -43.03 45.99
CA GLY A 389 -1.89 -44.06 46.57
C GLY A 389 -1.80 -45.42 45.86
N GLN A 390 -0.99 -45.54 44.80
CA GLN A 390 -0.86 -46.74 43.98
C GLN A 390 0.50 -47.41 44.21
N GLU A 391 0.57 -48.73 43.94
CA GLU A 391 1.84 -49.46 43.98
C GLU A 391 2.67 -49.08 42.74
N MET A 392 3.91 -48.62 42.95
CA MET A 392 4.76 -48.05 41.91
C MET A 392 6.23 -48.43 42.15
N GLU A 393 6.99 -48.57 41.06
CA GLU A 393 8.42 -48.84 41.12
C GLU A 393 9.19 -47.72 41.86
N PRO A 394 10.17 -48.04 42.74
CA PRO A 394 10.86 -47.05 43.57
C PRO A 394 11.50 -45.90 42.78
N HIS A 395 12.09 -46.20 41.62
CA HIS A 395 12.73 -45.21 40.76
C HIS A 395 11.72 -44.22 40.14
N LEU A 396 10.48 -44.67 39.93
CA LEU A 396 9.39 -43.87 39.36
C LEU A 396 8.76 -42.99 40.45
N GLN A 397 8.66 -43.54 41.66
CA GLN A 397 8.25 -42.82 42.86
C GLN A 397 9.18 -41.65 43.18
N GLU A 398 10.50 -41.87 43.13
CA GLU A 398 11.50 -40.81 43.32
C GLU A 398 11.28 -39.65 42.33
N LYS A 399 11.20 -39.96 41.04
CA LYS A 399 10.96 -38.97 39.97
C LYS A 399 9.64 -38.20 40.13
N LEU A 400 8.56 -38.88 40.57
CA LEU A 400 7.30 -38.22 40.88
C LEU A 400 7.46 -37.22 42.05
N THR A 401 8.11 -37.66 43.12
CA THR A 401 8.30 -36.83 44.32
C THR A 401 9.24 -35.63 44.09
N ASP A 402 10.06 -35.65 43.04
CA ASP A 402 10.94 -34.53 42.68
C ASP A 402 10.21 -33.30 42.12
N PHE A 403 9.15 -33.49 41.32
CA PHE A 403 8.41 -32.37 40.71
C PHE A 403 7.07 -32.08 41.39
N LEU A 404 6.47 -33.06 42.06
CA LEU A 404 5.15 -32.91 42.68
C LEU A 404 5.06 -31.73 43.67
N PRO A 405 6.06 -31.45 44.53
CA PRO A 405 6.04 -30.24 45.37
C PRO A 405 5.95 -28.95 44.56
N LYS A 406 6.61 -28.88 43.40
CA LYS A 406 6.59 -27.71 42.50
C LYS A 406 5.23 -27.53 41.82
N LEU A 407 4.52 -28.63 41.56
CA LEU A 407 3.15 -28.63 41.03
C LEU A 407 2.13 -28.15 42.08
N LEU A 408 2.31 -28.60 43.32
CA LEU A 408 1.43 -28.23 44.44
C LEU A 408 1.67 -26.81 44.93
N ASP A 409 2.93 -26.37 44.98
CA ASP A 409 3.31 -25.01 45.39
C ASP A 409 4.00 -24.26 44.25
N CYS A 410 3.21 -23.91 43.24
CA CYS A 410 3.66 -23.15 42.08
C CYS A 410 3.63 -21.61 42.30
N SER A 411 3.46 -21.16 43.56
CA SER A 411 3.30 -19.75 43.94
C SER A 411 4.57 -18.91 43.76
N MET A 412 5.75 -19.55 43.64
CA MET A 412 7.05 -18.89 43.66
C MET A 412 7.77 -18.81 42.30
N GLU A 413 7.26 -19.46 41.25
CA GLU A 413 7.95 -19.56 39.95
C GLU A 413 7.04 -19.18 38.76
N ILE A 414 6.45 -17.97 38.78
CA ILE A 414 5.92 -17.40 37.52
C ILE A 414 7.13 -17.07 36.63
N LYS A 415 7.63 -18.06 35.88
CA LYS A 415 8.61 -17.79 34.83
C LYS A 415 7.91 -16.99 33.74
N SER A 416 8.07 -15.66 33.80
CA SER A 416 7.73 -14.79 32.69
C SER A 416 8.42 -15.33 31.44
N PHE A 417 7.66 -15.51 30.36
CA PHE A 417 8.18 -15.87 29.05
C PHE A 417 9.47 -15.07 28.74
N HIS A 418 10.62 -15.73 28.60
CA HIS A 418 11.87 -15.03 28.28
C HIS A 418 11.94 -14.63 26.79
N GLU A 419 11.24 -15.34 25.89
CA GLU A 419 11.11 -14.94 24.48
C GLU A 419 9.87 -15.57 23.82
N PRO A 420 8.92 -14.78 23.29
CA PRO A 420 7.72 -15.31 22.61
C PRO A 420 8.08 -16.05 21.32
N PRO A 421 7.29 -17.05 20.88
CA PRO A 421 7.56 -17.79 19.66
C PRO A 421 7.50 -16.85 18.45
N LYS A 422 8.46 -17.00 17.52
CA LYS A 422 8.56 -16.11 16.35
C LYS A 422 7.39 -16.34 15.40
N LEU A 423 6.69 -15.26 15.05
CA LEU A 423 5.66 -15.31 14.02
C LEU A 423 6.26 -15.36 12.61
N PRO A 424 5.69 -16.14 11.68
CA PRO A 424 6.07 -16.08 10.28
C PRO A 424 5.69 -14.71 9.69
N SER A 425 6.28 -14.35 8.54
CA SER A 425 5.78 -13.25 7.74
C SER A 425 4.47 -13.66 7.08
N TYR A 426 3.45 -12.80 7.13
CA TYR A 426 2.13 -13.09 6.57
C TYR A 426 1.51 -11.88 5.88
N SER A 427 0.71 -12.15 4.85
CA SER A 427 -0.09 -11.11 4.18
C SER A 427 -1.42 -10.87 4.91
N THR A 428 -2.07 -9.73 4.63
CA THR A 428 -3.43 -9.48 5.15
C THR A 428 -4.43 -10.52 4.62
N HIS A 429 -4.29 -10.95 3.36
CA HIS A 429 -5.16 -11.99 2.79
C HIS A 429 -5.01 -13.31 3.54
N GLU A 430 -3.77 -13.74 3.76
CA GLU A 430 -3.46 -14.97 4.50
C GLU A 430 -4.03 -14.93 5.92
N LEU A 431 -3.85 -13.81 6.63
CA LEU A 431 -4.40 -13.64 7.98
C LEU A 431 -5.92 -13.84 8.00
N CYS A 432 -6.65 -13.19 7.09
CA CYS A 432 -8.09 -13.32 6.99
C CYS A 432 -8.54 -14.73 6.60
N GLU A 433 -7.86 -15.34 5.62
CA GLU A 433 -8.20 -16.68 5.14
C GLU A 433 -7.99 -17.74 6.23
N ARG A 434 -6.83 -17.73 6.89
CA ARG A 434 -6.52 -18.69 7.96
C ARG A 434 -7.43 -18.50 9.16
N PHE A 435 -7.70 -17.25 9.56
CA PHE A 435 -8.67 -16.96 10.62
C PHE A 435 -10.06 -17.51 10.30
N ALA A 436 -10.57 -17.26 9.09
CA ALA A 436 -11.86 -17.79 8.68
C ALA A 436 -11.87 -19.33 8.67
N ARG A 437 -10.80 -19.95 8.17
CA ARG A 437 -10.65 -21.41 8.12
C ARG A 437 -10.68 -22.04 9.51
N ILE A 438 -9.92 -21.51 10.46
CA ILE A 438 -9.83 -22.08 11.81
C ILE A 438 -11.14 -21.91 12.59
N MET A 439 -11.80 -20.77 12.47
CA MET A 439 -13.11 -20.56 13.10
C MET A 439 -14.20 -21.47 12.51
N LEU A 440 -14.11 -21.80 11.21
CA LEU A 440 -15.00 -22.75 10.56
C LEU A 440 -14.72 -24.20 10.95
N SER A 441 -13.48 -24.58 11.28
CA SER A 441 -13.20 -25.94 11.76
C SER A 441 -13.64 -26.12 13.22
N LEU A 442 -13.51 -25.08 14.05
CA LEU A 442 -13.98 -25.04 15.44
C LEU A 442 -15.49 -25.21 15.58
N SER A 443 -16.28 -24.59 14.70
CA SER A 443 -17.75 -24.70 14.69
C SER A 443 -18.28 -26.07 14.22
N ARG A 444 -17.42 -26.92 13.66
CA ARG A 444 -17.76 -28.29 13.21
C ARG A 444 -17.42 -29.35 14.24
N THR A 445 -16.55 -29.06 15.20
CA THR A 445 -16.36 -29.86 16.40
C THR A 445 -17.60 -29.67 17.29
N PRO A 446 -18.39 -30.73 17.58
CA PRO A 446 -19.55 -30.58 18.44
C PRO A 446 -19.10 -30.09 19.82
N ALA A 447 -19.63 -28.96 20.26
CA ALA A 447 -19.79 -28.71 21.68
C ALA A 447 -20.66 -29.86 22.25
N ASP A 448 -20.31 -30.35 23.43
CA ASP A 448 -20.95 -31.43 24.18
C ASP A 448 -20.61 -32.88 23.76
N GLY A 449 -19.44 -33.34 24.24
CA GLY A 449 -19.37 -34.67 24.86
C GLY A 449 -19.75 -34.53 26.33
N ARG A 450 -21.02 -34.78 26.65
CA ARG A 450 -21.49 -35.01 28.02
C ARG A 450 -20.93 -36.30 28.59
#